data_AF-A0A7D9J645-F1
#
_entry.id   AF-A0A7D9J645-F1
#
_cell.length_a   1.000
_cell.length_b   1.000
_cell.length_c   1.000
_cell.angle_alpha   90.00
_cell.angle_beta   90.00
_cell.angle_gamma   90.00
#
_symmetry.space_group_name_H-M   'P 1'
#
loop_
_entity.id
_entity.type
_entity.pdbx_description
1 polymer ?
#
loop_
_entity_poly.entity_id
_entity_poly.type
_entity_poly.pdbx_seq_one_letter_code
_entity_poly.pdbx_strand_id
1 'polypeptide(L)'
;MEYGPSTLNIKPHLDPQLSQCILTGYAQPQETPEPHSRVNLNHETYTRPFVKTDNVPGPKSQKLLEELNEIQTNSLPHFFLDYENSRGNYVVDADGNILLDIFQHIAALPLGYNHPALKEVLTRPENLAILINRPAMMFFPPTNFADLLKSTLMSVAPKGLNKVTPMGCGTCSNENAMKSAMITYKARERAGRAPTEEELSTSLVGQAPGAPEISILSFKGGFHGRLYGTLSVTYSHPMQKLDIPTFDWPKADFPELKYPLHEHQRENEAEETRCLAMVEEIFHEQKKQKPIAAVIIEPILAEG
;
A
#
# COMPACT_ATOMS: atom_id res chain seq x y z
N MET A 1 -14.67 -25.41 -56.12
CA MET A 1 -13.34 -25.71 -55.53
C MET A 1 -12.90 -24.44 -54.83
N GLU A 2 -13.62 -24.03 -53.78
CA GLU A 2 -13.31 -24.30 -52.36
C GLU A 2 -11.97 -23.68 -51.94
N TYR A 3 -12.08 -22.50 -51.32
CA TYR A 3 -11.05 -21.83 -50.54
C TYR A 3 -11.02 -22.45 -49.14
N GLY A 4 -9.89 -23.05 -48.75
CA GLY A 4 -9.61 -23.48 -47.38
C GLY A 4 -8.90 -22.39 -46.55
N PRO A 5 -9.11 -22.32 -45.23
CA PRO A 5 -8.64 -21.21 -44.40
C PRO A 5 -7.14 -21.31 -44.07
N SER A 6 -6.44 -20.20 -44.27
CA SER A 6 -5.06 -19.99 -43.82
C SER A 6 -5.00 -19.81 -42.31
N THR A 7 -4.40 -20.77 -41.59
CA THR A 7 -4.05 -20.63 -40.18
C THR A 7 -2.89 -19.67 -40.01
N LEU A 8 -3.15 -18.45 -39.52
CA LEU A 8 -2.13 -17.51 -39.07
C LEU A 8 -1.55 -18.02 -37.75
N ASN A 9 -0.32 -18.52 -37.79
CA ASN A 9 0.41 -19.01 -36.62
C ASN A 9 1.08 -17.82 -35.92
N ILE A 10 0.36 -17.12 -35.05
CA ILE A 10 0.90 -16.04 -34.22
C ILE A 10 1.55 -16.69 -32.99
N LYS A 11 2.87 -16.90 -33.05
CA LYS A 11 3.67 -17.15 -31.84
C LYS A 11 3.81 -15.83 -31.08
N PRO A 12 3.44 -15.75 -29.80
CA PRO A 12 3.79 -14.59 -28.98
C PRO A 12 5.30 -14.64 -28.72
N HIS A 13 6.03 -13.65 -29.24
CA HIS A 13 7.42 -13.39 -28.87
C HIS A 13 7.46 -12.70 -27.50
N LEU A 14 7.12 -13.45 -26.45
CA LEU A 14 7.46 -13.08 -25.08
C LEU A 14 8.90 -13.52 -24.81
N ASP A 15 9.71 -12.61 -24.26
CA ASP A 15 11.05 -12.91 -23.75
C ASP A 15 10.96 -14.07 -22.73
N PRO A 16 11.64 -15.20 -22.96
CA PRO A 16 11.62 -16.35 -22.04
C PRO A 16 12.02 -16.00 -20.61
N GLN A 17 12.80 -14.93 -20.38
CA GLN A 17 13.18 -14.50 -19.04
C GLN A 17 12.06 -13.80 -18.27
N LEU A 18 11.13 -13.11 -18.95
CA LEU A 18 9.99 -12.44 -18.31
C LEU A 18 8.90 -13.43 -17.90
N SER A 19 8.65 -14.46 -18.71
CA SER A 19 7.66 -15.50 -18.40
C SER A 19 8.11 -16.39 -17.22
N GLN A 20 9.42 -16.57 -17.04
CA GLN A 20 9.97 -17.38 -15.95
C GLN A 20 9.99 -16.65 -14.59
N CYS A 21 10.05 -15.31 -14.57
CA CYS A 21 9.95 -14.51 -13.35
C CYS A 21 8.54 -14.48 -12.74
N ILE A 22 7.49 -14.66 -13.55
CA ILE A 22 6.09 -14.60 -13.08
C ILE A 22 5.62 -15.98 -12.57
N LEU A 23 6.17 -17.08 -13.09
CA LEU A 23 5.69 -18.45 -12.81
C LEU A 23 6.54 -19.27 -11.82
N THR A 24 7.69 -18.78 -11.37
CA THR A 24 8.61 -19.55 -10.49
C THR A 24 8.72 -19.04 -9.04
N GLY A 25 7.70 -18.32 -8.57
CA GLY A 25 7.62 -17.81 -7.18
C GLY A 25 7.64 -18.85 -6.05
N TYR A 26 7.65 -20.15 -6.36
CA TYR A 26 7.95 -21.21 -5.39
C TYR A 26 9.46 -21.29 -5.14
N ALA A 27 9.97 -20.32 -4.38
CA ALA A 27 11.28 -20.45 -3.75
C ALA A 27 11.27 -21.71 -2.87
N GLN A 28 12.23 -22.60 -3.09
CA GLN A 28 12.59 -23.66 -2.16
C GLN A 28 12.72 -23.06 -0.76
N PRO A 29 12.23 -23.73 0.31
CA PRO A 29 12.33 -23.20 1.67
C PRO A 29 13.80 -23.00 2.02
N GLN A 30 14.24 -21.73 2.03
CA GLN A 30 15.50 -21.36 2.65
C GLN A 30 15.35 -21.61 4.15
N GLU A 31 16.38 -22.20 4.77
CA GLU A 31 16.45 -22.43 6.21
C GLU A 31 15.97 -21.17 6.95
N THR A 32 14.88 -21.33 7.70
CA THR A 32 14.37 -20.27 8.58
C THR A 32 15.50 -19.88 9.53
N PRO A 33 15.86 -18.58 9.64
CA PRO A 33 16.77 -18.14 10.68
C PRO A 33 16.23 -18.64 12.03
N GLU A 34 17.12 -19.06 12.94
CA GLU A 34 16.71 -19.51 14.27
C GLU A 34 15.72 -18.51 14.86
N PRO A 35 14.60 -18.99 15.44
CA PRO A 35 13.57 -18.09 15.94
C PRO A 35 14.21 -17.17 16.97
N HIS A 36 14.35 -15.89 16.62
CA HIS A 36 14.53 -14.83 17.60
C HIS A 36 13.54 -15.12 18.72
N SER A 37 14.06 -15.26 19.95
CA SER A 37 13.35 -15.67 21.16
C SER A 37 11.85 -15.35 21.06
N ARG A 38 10.99 -16.38 21.00
CA ARG A 38 9.53 -16.21 20.91
C ARG A 38 9.12 -15.09 21.85
N VAL A 39 8.58 -14.00 21.30
CA VAL A 39 7.99 -12.93 22.13
C VAL A 39 6.98 -13.61 23.04
N ASN A 40 7.15 -13.47 24.34
CA ASN A 40 6.27 -14.08 25.32
C ASN A 40 4.90 -13.39 25.20
N LEU A 41 3.97 -14.00 24.47
CA LEU A 41 2.61 -13.50 24.26
C LEU A 41 1.70 -13.68 25.49
N ASN A 42 2.20 -14.23 26.60
CA ASN A 42 1.44 -14.33 27.85
C ASN A 42 1.39 -12.95 28.53
N HIS A 43 0.44 -12.13 28.09
CA HIS A 43 0.12 -10.85 28.69
C HIS A 43 -1.31 -10.88 29.22
N GLU A 44 -1.55 -10.18 30.33
CA GLU A 44 -2.91 -10.00 30.86
C GLU A 44 -3.79 -9.34 29.81
N THR A 45 -4.75 -10.10 29.28
CA THR A 45 -5.75 -9.64 28.32
C THR A 45 -7.12 -10.17 28.75
N TYR A 46 -8.18 -9.66 28.12
CA TYR A 46 -9.53 -10.15 28.33
C TYR A 46 -9.67 -11.55 27.72
N THR A 47 -10.53 -12.39 28.30
CA THR A 47 -10.75 -13.77 27.80
C THR A 47 -11.97 -13.88 26.89
N ARG A 48 -12.83 -12.86 26.86
CA ARG A 48 -14.06 -12.81 26.07
C ARG A 48 -14.55 -11.36 25.89
N PRO A 49 -15.33 -11.07 24.84
CA PRO A 49 -16.06 -9.80 24.75
C PRO A 49 -17.14 -9.71 25.84
N PHE A 50 -17.50 -8.49 26.21
CA PHE A 50 -18.54 -8.18 27.19
C PHE A 50 -19.15 -6.80 26.93
N VAL A 51 -20.40 -6.79 26.47
CA VAL A 51 -21.15 -5.56 26.19
C VAL A 51 -22.04 -5.23 27.40
N LYS A 52 -21.87 -4.04 27.96
CA LYS A 52 -22.58 -3.50 29.12
C LYS A 52 -23.82 -2.68 28.74
N THR A 53 -23.81 -2.04 27.57
CA THR A 53 -24.90 -1.18 27.10
C THR A 53 -25.83 -1.94 26.17
N ASP A 54 -27.09 -1.50 26.08
CA ASP A 54 -28.07 -2.10 25.16
C ASP A 54 -27.70 -1.90 23.69
N ASN A 55 -26.93 -0.84 23.38
CA ASN A 55 -26.48 -0.48 22.04
C ASN A 55 -25.01 -0.08 22.05
N VAL A 56 -24.34 -0.26 20.90
CA VAL A 56 -23.02 0.31 20.57
C VAL A 56 -23.21 1.15 19.31
N PRO A 57 -22.98 2.48 19.32
CA PRO A 57 -22.46 3.30 20.42
C PRO A 57 -23.41 3.41 21.63
N GLY A 58 -22.85 3.36 22.84
CA GLY A 58 -23.57 3.66 24.07
C GLY A 58 -23.73 5.18 24.31
N PRO A 59 -24.41 5.60 25.39
CA PRO A 59 -24.76 6.99 25.64
C PRO A 59 -23.54 7.92 25.78
N LYS A 60 -22.41 7.45 26.31
CA LYS A 60 -21.18 8.27 26.39
C LYS A 60 -20.57 8.47 25.02
N SER A 61 -20.48 7.41 24.21
CA SER A 61 -19.99 7.50 22.84
C SER A 61 -20.87 8.42 22.00
N GLN A 62 -22.20 8.34 22.13
CA GLN A 62 -23.14 9.22 21.42
C GLN A 62 -22.90 10.70 21.77
N LYS A 63 -22.75 11.02 23.05
CA LYS A 63 -22.44 12.40 23.48
C LYS A 63 -21.12 12.91 22.89
N LEU A 64 -20.07 12.09 22.89
CA LEU A 64 -18.77 12.45 22.30
C LEU A 64 -18.86 12.65 20.77
N LEU A 65 -19.73 11.89 20.09
CA LEU A 65 -20.00 12.07 18.66
C LEU A 65 -20.70 13.40 18.38
N GLU A 66 -21.67 13.79 19.21
CA GLU A 66 -22.33 15.10 19.13
C GLU A 66 -21.31 16.24 19.30
N GLU A 67 -20.49 16.18 20.36
CA GLU A 67 -19.43 17.17 20.61
C GLU A 67 -18.43 17.26 19.44
N LEU A 68 -18.09 16.12 18.82
CA LEU A 68 -17.19 16.08 17.67
C LEU A 68 -17.84 16.68 16.41
N ASN A 69 -19.13 16.45 16.20
CA ASN A 69 -19.88 16.97 15.06
C ASN A 69 -20.02 18.50 15.09
N GLU A 70 -19.89 19.13 16.26
CA GLU A 70 -19.86 20.60 16.37
C GLU A 70 -18.61 21.21 15.75
N ILE A 71 -17.49 20.46 15.71
CA ILE A 71 -16.18 20.99 15.29
C ILE A 71 -15.66 20.42 13.98
N GLN A 72 -16.14 19.26 13.54
CA GLN A 72 -15.75 18.67 12.26
C GLN A 72 -16.95 18.05 11.52
N THR A 73 -16.94 18.20 10.20
CA THR A 73 -17.90 17.56 9.30
C THR A 73 -17.45 16.13 8.99
N ASN A 74 -17.36 15.28 10.02
CA ASN A 74 -16.90 13.91 9.86
C ASN A 74 -17.89 12.93 10.51
N SER A 75 -18.68 12.26 9.67
CA SER A 75 -19.65 11.25 10.08
C SER A 75 -19.06 9.84 10.20
N LEU A 76 -17.74 9.68 10.03
CA LEU A 76 -17.10 8.36 10.00
C LEU A 76 -16.93 7.67 11.38
N PRO A 77 -16.68 8.37 12.50
CA PRO A 77 -16.50 7.68 13.78
C PRO A 77 -17.76 6.92 14.21
N HIS A 78 -17.62 5.60 14.47
CA HIS A 78 -18.74 4.76 14.90
C HIS A 78 -19.02 4.88 16.41
N PHE A 79 -17.98 4.96 17.22
CA PHE A 79 -17.99 5.12 18.67
C PHE A 79 -16.60 5.56 19.16
N PHE A 80 -16.48 5.96 20.43
CA PHE A 80 -15.21 6.40 21.01
C PHE A 80 -14.53 5.29 21.82
N LEU A 81 -13.21 5.27 21.83
CA LEU A 81 -12.42 4.21 22.45
C LEU A 81 -11.76 4.65 23.76
N ASP A 82 -11.78 3.76 24.75
CA ASP A 82 -10.93 3.81 25.93
C ASP A 82 -9.64 3.01 25.65
N TYR A 83 -8.66 3.71 25.08
CA TYR A 83 -7.35 3.12 24.83
C TYR A 83 -6.62 2.75 26.12
N GLU A 84 -6.87 3.40 27.25
CA GLU A 84 -6.18 3.08 28.49
C GLU A 84 -6.56 1.70 29.00
N ASN A 85 -7.79 1.25 28.77
CA ASN A 85 -8.28 -0.08 29.17
C ASN A 85 -8.24 -1.15 28.07
N SER A 86 -8.02 -0.79 26.80
CA SER A 86 -7.90 -1.75 25.69
C SER A 86 -6.65 -2.66 25.83
N ARG A 87 -6.74 -3.97 25.53
CA ARG A 87 -5.63 -4.93 25.73
C ARG A 87 -5.59 -6.00 24.64
N GLY A 88 -4.44 -6.23 24.03
CA GLY A 88 -4.28 -7.29 23.03
C GLY A 88 -5.25 -7.10 21.85
N ASN A 89 -6.11 -8.10 21.59
CA ASN A 89 -7.11 -8.04 20.53
C ASN A 89 -8.46 -7.45 20.97
N TYR A 90 -8.54 -6.93 22.19
CA TYR A 90 -9.78 -6.40 22.74
C TYR A 90 -9.71 -4.89 22.88
N VAL A 91 -10.68 -4.23 22.26
CA VAL A 91 -10.89 -2.79 22.38
C VAL A 91 -11.97 -2.53 23.42
N VAL A 92 -11.75 -1.52 24.26
CA VAL A 92 -12.74 -1.01 25.20
C VAL A 92 -13.28 0.29 24.64
N ASP A 93 -14.60 0.45 24.57
CA ASP A 93 -15.22 1.71 24.17
C ASP A 93 -15.43 2.66 25.37
N ALA A 94 -15.84 3.91 25.11
CA ALA A 94 -16.07 4.92 26.13
C ALA A 94 -17.17 4.54 27.16
N ASP A 95 -18.06 3.63 26.77
CA ASP A 95 -19.13 3.09 27.59
C ASP A 95 -18.68 1.87 28.43
N GLY A 96 -17.45 1.40 28.22
CA GLY A 96 -16.84 0.30 28.93
C GLY A 96 -17.24 -1.08 28.40
N ASN A 97 -17.76 -1.15 27.17
CA ASN A 97 -17.96 -2.39 26.42
C ASN A 97 -16.59 -2.93 26.00
N ILE A 98 -16.41 -4.25 26.12
CA ILE A 98 -15.20 -4.96 25.70
C ILE A 98 -15.54 -5.71 24.41
N LEU A 99 -14.92 -5.33 23.30
CA LEU A 99 -15.19 -5.88 21.97
C LEU A 99 -13.95 -6.62 21.47
N LEU A 100 -14.14 -7.78 20.84
CA LEU A 100 -13.07 -8.43 20.08
C LEU A 100 -12.86 -7.62 18.79
N ASP A 101 -11.70 -7.02 18.65
CA ASP A 101 -11.35 -6.20 17.49
C ASP A 101 -10.65 -7.04 16.41
N ILE A 102 -11.41 -7.34 15.36
CA ILE A 102 -10.92 -8.00 14.13
C ILE A 102 -10.65 -7.01 13.00
N PHE A 103 -10.77 -5.70 13.26
CA PHE A 103 -10.51 -4.61 12.30
C PHE A 103 -9.16 -3.93 12.56
N GLN A 104 -8.73 -3.86 13.82
CA GLN A 104 -7.39 -3.44 14.25
C GLN A 104 -6.95 -2.09 13.66
N HIS A 105 -7.86 -1.11 13.69
CA HIS A 105 -7.67 0.22 13.08
C HIS A 105 -7.24 0.16 11.61
N ILE A 106 -7.97 -0.60 10.79
CA ILE A 106 -7.63 -0.82 9.37
C ILE A 106 -6.26 -1.52 9.27
N ALA A 107 -6.13 -2.66 9.97
CA ALA A 107 -4.93 -3.49 10.01
C ALA A 107 -3.63 -2.74 10.41
N ALA A 108 -3.73 -1.68 11.22
CA ALA A 108 -2.62 -0.81 11.61
C ALA A 108 -2.00 -1.14 12.97
N LEU A 109 -2.57 -2.06 13.75
CA LEU A 109 -2.05 -2.47 15.07
C LEU A 109 -1.31 -3.81 15.01
N PRO A 110 0.03 -3.84 14.77
CA PRO A 110 0.76 -5.09 14.57
C PRO A 110 0.85 -6.00 15.81
N LEU A 111 0.78 -5.42 17.01
CA LEU A 111 0.94 -6.13 18.29
C LEU A 111 -0.29 -6.02 19.21
N GLY A 112 -1.40 -5.48 18.69
CA GLY A 112 -2.60 -5.19 19.46
C GLY A 112 -2.45 -4.03 20.45
N TYR A 113 -3.50 -3.79 21.24
CA TYR A 113 -3.58 -2.69 22.19
C TYR A 113 -2.64 -2.90 23.38
N ASN A 114 -1.91 -1.84 23.77
CA ASN A 114 -1.17 -1.76 25.02
C ASN A 114 -0.13 -2.87 25.25
N HIS A 115 0.48 -3.37 24.17
CA HIS A 115 1.50 -4.42 24.25
C HIS A 115 2.62 -4.03 25.25
N PRO A 116 2.93 -4.86 26.27
CA PRO A 116 3.89 -4.53 27.32
C PRO A 116 5.27 -4.12 26.81
N ALA A 117 5.81 -4.80 25.79
CA ALA A 117 7.10 -4.42 25.20
C ALA A 117 7.12 -2.99 24.61
N LEU A 118 6.00 -2.52 24.04
CA LEU A 118 5.92 -1.14 23.55
C LEU A 118 5.85 -0.14 24.70
N LYS A 119 5.10 -0.47 25.77
CA LYS A 119 5.06 0.36 26.98
C LYS A 119 6.45 0.47 27.63
N GLU A 120 7.18 -0.63 27.72
CA GLU A 120 8.54 -0.64 28.24
C GLU A 120 9.44 0.29 27.41
N VAL A 121 9.44 0.17 26.09
CA VAL A 121 10.24 1.03 25.20
C VAL A 121 9.88 2.51 25.38
N LEU A 122 8.60 2.87 25.48
CA LEU A 122 8.17 4.26 25.58
C LEU A 122 8.43 4.90 26.95
N THR A 123 8.66 4.10 28.00
CA THR A 123 8.91 4.59 29.37
C THR A 123 10.40 4.65 29.74
N ARG A 124 11.28 4.10 28.89
CA ARG A 124 12.73 4.13 29.07
C ARG A 124 13.28 5.57 28.94
N PRO A 125 13.95 6.11 29.98
CA PRO A 125 14.47 7.49 29.96
C PRO A 125 15.38 7.83 28.77
N GLU A 126 16.16 6.87 28.29
CA GLU A 126 17.04 7.00 27.12
C GLU A 126 16.29 7.29 25.82
N ASN A 127 15.00 6.96 25.74
CA ASN A 127 14.17 7.20 24.55
C ASN A 127 13.48 8.58 24.59
N LEU A 128 13.57 9.33 25.70
CA LEU A 128 12.87 10.61 25.84
C LEU A 128 13.27 11.60 24.74
N ALA A 129 14.56 11.65 24.39
CA ALA A 129 15.05 12.58 23.39
C ALA A 129 14.42 12.37 22.00
N ILE A 130 14.24 11.11 21.56
CA ILE A 130 13.62 10.79 20.27
C ILE A 130 12.10 11.01 20.28
N LEU A 131 11.46 10.91 21.44
CA LEU A 131 10.01 11.15 21.58
C LEU A 131 9.63 12.64 21.43
N ILE A 132 10.47 13.55 21.91
CA ILE A 132 10.17 14.99 21.92
C ILE A 132 10.86 15.78 20.80
N ASN A 133 11.92 15.22 20.18
CA ASN A 133 12.66 15.88 19.10
C ASN A 133 12.45 15.14 17.78
N ARG A 134 11.68 15.72 16.87
CA ARG A 134 11.46 15.18 15.52
C ARG A 134 12.42 15.85 14.52
N PRO A 135 13.50 15.18 14.07
CA PRO A 135 14.48 15.80 13.18
C PRO A 135 13.98 15.88 11.73
N ALA A 136 14.50 16.85 10.97
CA ALA A 136 14.51 16.78 9.52
C ALA A 136 15.51 15.70 9.09
N MET A 137 15.06 14.44 9.06
CA MET A 137 15.91 13.23 8.97
C MET A 137 16.88 13.22 7.78
N MET A 138 16.53 13.90 6.67
CA MET A 138 17.41 14.01 5.50
C MET A 138 18.68 14.83 5.77
N PHE A 139 18.61 15.82 6.66
CA PHE A 139 19.72 16.73 6.94
C PHE A 139 20.39 16.44 8.28
N PHE A 140 19.60 16.11 9.29
CA PHE A 140 20.05 15.98 10.68
C PHE A 140 19.58 14.65 11.30
N PRO A 141 19.99 13.49 10.76
CA PRO A 141 19.60 12.21 11.33
C PRO A 141 20.23 12.01 12.73
N PRO A 142 19.58 11.26 13.64
CA PRO A 142 20.21 10.88 14.90
C PRO A 142 21.41 9.95 14.65
N THR A 143 22.35 9.91 15.58
CA THR A 143 23.63 9.19 15.44
C THR A 143 23.46 7.68 15.21
N ASN A 144 22.37 7.09 15.70
CA ASN A 144 22.04 5.67 15.55
C ASN A 144 21.14 5.35 14.35
N PHE A 145 20.83 6.32 13.47
CA PHE A 145 19.83 6.14 12.42
C PHE A 145 20.14 4.99 11.46
N ALA A 146 21.41 4.82 11.07
CA ALA A 146 21.82 3.75 10.18
C ALA A 146 21.60 2.35 10.80
N ASP A 147 21.90 2.21 12.10
CA ASP A 147 21.69 0.94 12.82
C ASP A 147 20.20 0.67 13.05
N LEU A 148 19.41 1.72 13.28
CA LEU A 148 17.95 1.60 13.35
C LEU A 148 17.39 1.08 12.02
N LEU A 149 17.80 1.63 10.87
CA LEU A 149 17.36 1.14 9.56
C LEU A 149 17.79 -0.32 9.31
N LYS A 150 19.04 -0.68 9.68
CA LYS A 150 19.56 -2.04 9.51
C LYS A 150 18.81 -3.07 10.35
N SER A 151 18.54 -2.75 11.62
CA SER A 151 17.89 -3.64 12.57
C SER A 151 16.37 -3.76 12.37
N THR A 152 15.75 -2.77 11.71
CA THR A 152 14.29 -2.73 11.47
C THR A 152 13.95 -2.98 10.00
N LEU A 153 13.87 -1.93 9.18
CA LEU A 153 13.34 -2.02 7.81
C LEU A 153 14.21 -2.90 6.89
N MET A 154 15.53 -2.85 7.03
CA MET A 154 16.43 -3.61 6.17
C MET A 154 16.60 -5.07 6.60
N SER A 155 16.26 -5.44 7.84
CA SER A 155 16.33 -6.84 8.28
C SER A 155 15.26 -7.72 7.62
N VAL A 156 14.21 -7.09 7.09
CA VAL A 156 13.10 -7.71 6.33
C VAL A 156 13.06 -7.23 4.87
N ALA A 157 14.18 -6.77 4.33
CA ALA A 157 14.24 -6.26 2.96
C ALA A 157 13.87 -7.35 1.92
N PRO A 158 12.98 -7.04 0.95
CA PRO A 158 12.69 -7.97 -0.14
C PRO A 158 13.93 -8.31 -0.97
N LYS A 159 13.94 -9.51 -1.57
CA LYS A 159 15.04 -9.96 -2.42
C LYS A 159 15.34 -8.95 -3.54
N GLY A 160 16.60 -8.57 -3.67
CA GLY A 160 17.07 -7.62 -4.69
C GLY A 160 16.94 -6.14 -4.31
N LEU A 161 16.25 -5.78 -3.22
CA LEU A 161 16.10 -4.39 -2.77
C LEU A 161 17.06 -4.09 -1.61
N ASN A 162 18.12 -3.31 -1.86
CA ASN A 162 19.20 -3.04 -0.90
C ASN A 162 19.23 -1.59 -0.38
N LYS A 163 18.16 -0.82 -0.62
CA LYS A 163 17.99 0.57 -0.17
C LYS A 163 16.60 0.76 0.43
N VAL A 164 16.48 1.68 1.38
CA VAL A 164 15.22 2.07 2.00
C VAL A 164 15.15 3.59 2.18
N THR A 165 13.98 4.15 1.96
CA THR A 165 13.65 5.54 2.27
C THR A 165 12.37 5.55 3.11
N PRO A 166 12.44 5.85 4.42
CA PRO A 166 11.24 5.89 5.26
C PRO A 166 10.36 7.09 4.92
N MET A 167 9.05 6.92 5.06
CA MET A 167 8.01 7.91 4.78
C MET A 167 6.97 7.92 5.91
N GLY A 168 6.18 8.98 6.01
CA GLY A 168 5.27 9.20 7.15
C GLY A 168 3.95 8.42 7.10
N CYS A 169 3.50 7.97 5.93
CA CYS A 169 2.28 7.17 5.75
C CYS A 169 2.30 6.43 4.40
N GLY A 170 1.34 5.53 4.17
CA GLY A 170 1.23 4.78 2.92
C GLY A 170 1.09 5.67 1.67
N THR A 171 0.30 6.75 1.76
CA THR A 171 0.12 7.68 0.63
C THR A 171 1.43 8.35 0.20
N CYS A 172 2.22 8.89 1.13
CA CYS A 172 3.48 9.55 0.76
C CYS A 172 4.59 8.55 0.41
N SER A 173 4.50 7.31 0.90
CA SER A 173 5.30 6.19 0.38
C SER A 173 5.03 5.97 -1.11
N ASN A 174 3.76 5.83 -1.51
CA ASN A 174 3.38 5.59 -2.91
C ASN A 174 3.69 6.79 -3.81
N GLU A 175 3.38 8.02 -3.39
CA GLU A 175 3.75 9.24 -4.17
C GLU A 175 5.25 9.31 -4.45
N ASN A 176 6.10 9.03 -3.46
CA ASN A 176 7.54 9.06 -3.67
C ASN A 176 8.04 7.85 -4.47
N ALA A 177 7.45 6.66 -4.31
CA ALA A 177 7.76 5.50 -5.13
C ALA A 177 7.47 5.76 -6.62
N MET A 178 6.30 6.33 -6.93
CA MET A 178 5.92 6.73 -8.30
C MET A 178 6.89 7.76 -8.86
N LYS A 179 7.21 8.82 -8.11
CA LYS A 179 8.21 9.82 -8.54
C LYS A 179 9.60 9.20 -8.77
N SER A 180 10.07 8.33 -7.88
CA SER A 180 11.35 7.62 -8.05
C SER A 180 11.36 6.76 -9.31
N ALA A 181 10.25 6.08 -9.62
CA ALA A 181 10.12 5.31 -10.85
C ALA A 181 10.12 6.20 -12.09
N MET A 182 9.38 7.31 -12.09
CA MET A 182 9.38 8.31 -13.17
C MET A 182 10.75 8.92 -13.41
N ILE A 183 11.46 9.32 -12.35
CA ILE A 183 12.83 9.86 -12.43
C ILE A 183 13.76 8.80 -13.02
N THR A 184 13.66 7.55 -12.57
CA THR A 184 14.46 6.43 -13.08
C THR A 184 14.18 6.15 -14.56
N TYR A 185 12.91 6.18 -14.96
CA TYR A 185 12.48 6.02 -16.35
C TYR A 185 13.11 7.08 -17.25
N LYS A 186 12.99 8.36 -16.89
CA LYS A 186 13.59 9.46 -17.67
C LYS A 186 15.12 9.45 -17.61
N ALA A 187 15.73 9.02 -16.50
CA ALA A 187 17.18 8.88 -16.41
C ALA A 187 17.71 7.81 -17.39
N ARG A 188 16.96 6.71 -17.58
CA ARG A 188 17.27 5.68 -18.59
C ARG A 188 17.18 6.23 -20.02
N GLU A 189 16.13 7.00 -20.33
CA GLU A 189 15.99 7.64 -21.64
C GLU A 189 17.10 8.66 -21.94
N ARG A 190 17.60 9.35 -20.91
CA ARG A 190 18.75 10.25 -21.06
C ARG A 190 20.07 9.50 -21.29
N ALA A 191 20.15 8.20 -20.99
CA ALA A 191 21.32 7.37 -21.20
C ALA A 191 22.64 7.98 -20.66
N GLY A 192 22.58 8.58 -19.46
CA GLY A 192 23.74 9.24 -18.83
C GLY A 192 23.97 10.70 -19.21
N ARG A 193 23.18 11.25 -20.15
CA ARG A 193 23.20 12.69 -20.46
C ARG A 193 22.66 13.51 -19.28
N ALA A 194 23.34 14.61 -18.96
CA ALA A 194 22.81 15.61 -18.02
C ALA A 194 21.52 16.26 -18.57
N PRO A 195 20.59 16.74 -17.70
CA PRO A 195 19.42 17.49 -18.14
C PRO A 195 19.80 18.68 -19.05
N THR A 196 19.03 18.93 -20.11
CA THR A 196 19.21 20.15 -20.92
C THR A 196 18.66 21.39 -20.20
N GLU A 197 19.10 22.57 -20.63
CA GLU A 197 18.53 23.84 -20.17
C GLU A 197 17.01 23.94 -20.46
N GLU A 198 16.56 23.38 -21.58
CA GLU A 198 15.14 23.29 -21.93
C GLU A 198 14.38 22.39 -20.95
N GLU A 199 14.91 21.21 -20.61
CA GLU A 199 14.32 20.31 -19.60
C GLU A 199 14.23 21.00 -18.23
N LEU A 200 15.26 21.75 -17.83
CA LEU A 200 15.25 22.47 -16.56
C LEU A 200 14.26 23.64 -16.54
N SER A 201 14.27 24.48 -17.58
CA SER A 201 13.41 25.68 -17.66
C SER A 201 11.93 25.33 -17.80
N THR A 202 11.59 24.34 -18.65
CA THR A 202 10.18 23.90 -18.82
C THR A 202 9.64 23.15 -17.61
N SER A 203 10.50 22.46 -16.83
CA SER A 203 10.09 21.81 -15.58
C SER A 203 9.55 22.80 -14.55
N LEU A 204 10.09 24.01 -14.48
CA LEU A 204 9.69 25.03 -13.51
C LEU A 204 8.24 25.51 -13.73
N VAL A 205 7.81 25.52 -14.98
CA VAL A 205 6.46 25.96 -15.39
C VAL A 205 5.51 24.78 -15.65
N GLY A 206 5.93 23.55 -15.32
CA GLY A 206 5.11 22.35 -15.45
C GLY A 206 4.83 21.93 -16.89
N GLN A 207 5.76 22.21 -17.82
CA GLN A 207 5.62 21.87 -19.25
C GLN A 207 6.67 20.86 -19.69
N ALA A 208 6.35 20.10 -20.75
CA ALA A 208 7.32 19.26 -21.44
C ALA A 208 8.43 20.10 -22.09
N PRO A 209 9.67 19.58 -22.23
CA PRO A 209 10.11 18.23 -21.83
C PRO A 209 10.45 18.06 -20.35
N GLY A 210 10.50 19.13 -19.55
CA GLY A 210 10.88 19.11 -18.14
C GLY A 210 9.89 18.42 -17.20
N ALA A 211 8.60 18.63 -17.45
CA ALA A 211 7.49 17.87 -16.88
C ALA A 211 6.96 16.89 -17.95
N PRO A 212 7.46 15.64 -17.98
CA PRO A 212 7.17 14.71 -19.06
C PRO A 212 5.74 14.15 -18.98
N GLU A 213 5.16 13.88 -20.15
CA GLU A 213 3.90 13.14 -20.27
C GLU A 213 4.15 11.63 -20.19
N ILE A 214 4.32 11.12 -18.98
CA ILE A 214 4.45 9.69 -18.67
C ILE A 214 3.36 9.26 -17.68
N SER A 215 3.11 7.97 -17.59
CA SER A 215 2.00 7.41 -16.82
C SER A 215 2.41 6.32 -15.85
N ILE A 216 1.50 5.99 -14.93
CA ILE A 216 1.59 4.85 -14.01
C ILE A 216 0.38 3.96 -14.29
N LEU A 217 0.63 2.67 -14.56
CA LEU A 217 -0.44 1.70 -14.70
C LEU A 217 -0.89 1.19 -13.33
N SER A 218 -2.20 1.13 -13.13
CA SER A 218 -2.85 0.62 -11.92
C SER A 218 -4.02 -0.31 -12.26
N PHE A 219 -4.75 -0.80 -11.27
CA PHE A 219 -5.80 -1.82 -11.46
C PHE A 219 -7.13 -1.36 -10.86
N LYS A 220 -8.24 -1.77 -11.50
CA LYS A 220 -9.60 -1.63 -10.92
C LYS A 220 -9.66 -2.32 -9.55
N GLY A 221 -10.41 -1.73 -8.62
CA GLY A 221 -10.49 -2.20 -7.23
C GLY A 221 -9.32 -1.75 -6.33
N GLY A 222 -8.17 -1.37 -6.90
CA GLY A 222 -6.99 -0.98 -6.10
C GLY A 222 -7.18 0.27 -5.25
N PHE A 223 -6.50 0.34 -4.11
CA PHE A 223 -6.45 1.50 -3.22
C PHE A 223 -5.00 1.84 -2.83
N HIS A 224 -4.54 3.03 -3.23
CA HIS A 224 -3.13 3.40 -3.10
C HIS A 224 -2.91 4.74 -2.39
N GLY A 225 -3.98 5.38 -1.92
CA GLY A 225 -3.92 6.64 -1.18
C GLY A 225 -4.90 7.68 -1.72
N ARG A 226 -4.90 8.86 -1.08
CA ARG A 226 -5.90 9.91 -1.31
C ARG A 226 -5.32 11.28 -1.67
N LEU A 227 -4.00 11.38 -1.90
CA LEU A 227 -3.41 12.58 -2.53
C LEU A 227 -3.51 12.47 -4.05
N TYR A 228 -3.50 13.59 -4.77
CA TYR A 228 -3.79 13.63 -6.22
C TYR A 228 -3.11 12.55 -7.07
N GLY A 229 -1.82 12.25 -6.88
CA GLY A 229 -1.14 11.18 -7.62
C GLY A 229 -1.67 9.81 -7.25
N THR A 230 -1.66 9.47 -5.96
CA THR A 230 -2.17 8.19 -5.44
C THR A 230 -3.68 7.98 -5.66
N LEU A 231 -4.46 9.05 -5.63
CA LEU A 231 -5.88 9.01 -5.94
C LEU A 231 -6.07 8.69 -7.42
N SER A 232 -5.22 9.23 -8.31
CA SER A 232 -5.29 8.93 -9.74
C SER A 232 -5.12 7.44 -10.03
N VAL A 233 -4.37 6.72 -9.20
CA VAL A 233 -4.19 5.24 -9.29
C VAL A 233 -5.08 4.43 -8.33
N THR A 234 -6.05 5.05 -7.66
CA THR A 234 -7.01 4.37 -6.76
C THR A 234 -8.36 4.19 -7.45
N TYR A 235 -8.94 2.99 -7.43
CA TYR A 235 -10.20 2.65 -8.09
C TYR A 235 -11.10 1.71 -7.26
N SER A 236 -11.06 1.81 -5.93
CA SER A 236 -11.86 0.98 -5.02
C SER A 236 -13.30 1.47 -4.83
N HIS A 237 -13.55 2.78 -4.62
CA HIS A 237 -14.90 3.29 -4.37
C HIS A 237 -15.17 4.68 -5.00
N PRO A 238 -16.32 4.91 -5.67
CA PRO A 238 -16.61 6.17 -6.37
C PRO A 238 -16.54 7.43 -5.51
N MET A 239 -17.08 7.37 -4.28
CA MET A 239 -17.07 8.51 -3.34
C MET A 239 -15.66 8.99 -2.97
N GLN A 240 -14.62 8.18 -3.17
CA GLN A 240 -13.25 8.58 -2.88
C GLN A 240 -12.69 9.53 -3.96
N LYS A 241 -13.22 9.47 -5.20
CA LYS A 241 -12.72 10.24 -6.35
C LYS A 241 -13.69 11.33 -6.83
N LEU A 242 -14.97 11.24 -6.46
CA LEU A 242 -16.00 12.20 -6.87
C LEU A 242 -15.54 13.64 -6.58
N ASP A 243 -15.73 14.53 -7.56
CA ASP A 243 -15.39 15.96 -7.50
C ASP A 243 -13.89 16.31 -7.38
N ILE A 244 -12.97 15.33 -7.49
CA ILE A 244 -11.52 15.55 -7.38
C ILE A 244 -10.84 15.32 -8.75
N PRO A 245 -10.05 16.28 -9.28
CA PRO A 245 -9.30 16.06 -10.52
C PRO A 245 -8.24 14.98 -10.36
N THR A 246 -8.01 14.22 -11.42
CA THR A 246 -7.03 13.13 -11.45
C THR A 246 -6.20 13.18 -12.73
N PHE A 247 -5.06 12.49 -12.72
CA PHE A 247 -4.25 12.27 -13.91
C PHE A 247 -4.91 11.22 -14.80
N ASP A 248 -4.93 11.51 -16.10
CA ASP A 248 -5.33 10.58 -17.14
C ASP A 248 -4.21 9.55 -17.38
N TRP A 249 -4.19 8.54 -16.50
CA TRP A 249 -3.29 7.39 -16.51
C TRP A 249 -4.08 6.09 -16.73
N PRO A 250 -3.45 5.07 -17.34
CA PRO A 250 -4.14 3.84 -17.68
C PRO A 250 -4.45 2.99 -16.44
N LYS A 251 -5.50 2.19 -16.56
CA LYS A 251 -5.91 1.19 -15.56
C LYS A 251 -6.29 -0.12 -16.25
N ALA A 252 -5.84 -1.23 -15.70
CA ALA A 252 -6.20 -2.58 -16.14
C ALA A 252 -7.28 -3.19 -15.26
N ASP A 253 -7.88 -4.29 -15.72
CA ASP A 253 -8.75 -5.13 -14.89
C ASP A 253 -7.91 -5.95 -13.90
N PHE A 254 -8.43 -6.12 -12.68
CA PHE A 254 -7.92 -7.10 -11.72
C PHE A 254 -8.75 -8.40 -11.82
N PRO A 255 -8.15 -9.60 -11.74
CA PRO A 255 -8.89 -10.85 -11.93
C PRO A 255 -10.01 -11.05 -10.90
N GLU A 256 -11.24 -11.30 -11.36
CA GLU A 256 -12.38 -11.66 -10.52
C GLU A 256 -12.53 -13.19 -10.43
N LEU A 257 -11.93 -13.78 -9.40
CA LEU A 257 -11.93 -15.25 -9.22
C LEU A 257 -13.30 -15.77 -8.76
N LYS A 258 -13.69 -16.91 -9.30
CA LYS A 258 -14.88 -17.66 -8.87
C LYS A 258 -14.55 -18.65 -7.76
N TYR A 259 -15.48 -18.79 -6.82
CA TYR A 259 -15.37 -19.64 -5.64
C TYR A 259 -16.52 -20.68 -5.59
N PRO A 260 -16.26 -21.90 -5.08
CA PRO A 260 -15.00 -22.40 -4.53
C PRO A 260 -13.90 -22.59 -5.60
N LEU A 261 -12.65 -22.21 -5.27
CA LEU A 261 -11.55 -22.16 -6.25
C LEU A 261 -11.32 -23.48 -7.00
N HIS A 262 -11.44 -24.60 -6.29
CA HIS A 262 -11.21 -25.93 -6.84
C HIS A 262 -12.27 -26.37 -7.87
N GLU A 263 -13.44 -25.73 -7.90
CA GLU A 263 -14.51 -26.00 -8.88
C GLU A 263 -14.40 -25.13 -10.13
N HIS A 264 -13.55 -24.09 -10.10
CA HIS A 264 -13.48 -23.05 -11.14
C HIS A 264 -12.06 -22.79 -11.66
N GLN A 265 -11.17 -23.78 -11.57
CA GLN A 265 -9.77 -23.61 -11.96
C GLN A 265 -9.62 -23.10 -13.41
N ARG A 266 -10.37 -23.68 -14.36
CA ARG A 266 -10.30 -23.30 -15.78
C ARG A 266 -10.77 -21.87 -16.01
N GLU A 267 -11.87 -21.48 -15.38
CA GLU A 267 -12.43 -20.13 -15.48
C GLU A 267 -11.48 -19.09 -14.89
N ASN A 268 -10.87 -19.41 -13.75
CA ASN A 268 -9.93 -18.53 -13.05
C ASN A 268 -8.63 -18.36 -13.85
N GLU A 269 -8.05 -19.44 -14.39
CA GLU A 269 -6.88 -19.38 -15.27
C GLU A 269 -7.17 -18.55 -16.54
N ALA A 270 -8.36 -18.69 -17.12
CA ALA A 270 -8.77 -17.92 -18.29
C ALA A 270 -8.94 -16.42 -17.97
N GLU A 271 -9.49 -16.09 -16.79
CA GLU A 271 -9.65 -14.69 -16.36
C GLU A 271 -8.30 -14.02 -16.07
N GLU A 272 -7.40 -14.70 -15.37
CA GLU A 272 -6.03 -14.20 -15.15
C GLU A 272 -5.31 -13.97 -16.49
N THR A 273 -5.42 -14.92 -17.43
CA THR A 273 -4.84 -14.80 -18.77
C THR A 273 -5.41 -13.59 -19.53
N ARG A 274 -6.72 -13.35 -19.44
CA ARG A 274 -7.38 -12.20 -20.06
C ARG A 274 -6.87 -10.88 -19.47
N CYS A 275 -6.77 -10.78 -18.14
CA CYS A 275 -6.24 -9.59 -17.47
C CYS A 275 -4.78 -9.30 -17.87
N LEU A 276 -3.93 -10.33 -17.97
CA LEU A 276 -2.55 -10.18 -18.42
C LEU A 276 -2.46 -9.70 -19.89
N ALA A 277 -3.28 -10.25 -20.78
CA ALA A 277 -3.34 -9.80 -22.18
C ALA A 277 -3.77 -8.32 -22.30
N MET A 278 -4.73 -7.89 -21.48
CA MET A 278 -5.14 -6.48 -21.41
C MET A 278 -3.99 -5.57 -20.94
N VAL A 279 -3.21 -5.99 -19.95
CA VAL A 279 -2.02 -5.24 -19.51
C VAL A 279 -1.04 -5.04 -20.67
N GLU A 280 -0.76 -6.09 -21.45
CA GLU A 280 0.13 -6.01 -22.61
C GLU A 280 -0.40 -5.06 -23.68
N GLU A 281 -1.70 -5.11 -23.99
CA GLU A 281 -2.36 -4.18 -24.91
C GLU A 281 -2.22 -2.72 -24.46
N ILE A 282 -2.46 -2.44 -23.17
CA ILE A 282 -2.29 -1.10 -22.59
C ILE A 282 -0.85 -0.60 -22.74
N PHE A 283 0.16 -1.46 -22.52
CA PHE A 283 1.56 -1.09 -22.76
C PHE A 283 1.82 -0.71 -24.23
N HIS A 284 1.21 -1.43 -25.18
CA HIS A 284 1.34 -1.12 -26.60
C HIS A 284 0.69 0.22 -26.97
N GLU A 285 -0.52 0.49 -26.48
CA GLU A 285 -1.27 1.71 -26.74
C GLU A 285 -0.58 2.96 -26.17
N GLN A 286 -0.08 2.86 -24.93
CA GLN A 286 0.50 3.99 -24.19
C GLN A 286 1.92 4.33 -24.65
N LYS A 287 2.62 3.43 -25.35
CA LYS A 287 4.02 3.59 -25.77
C LYS A 287 4.31 4.89 -26.54
N LYS A 288 3.34 5.40 -27.31
CA LYS A 288 3.49 6.63 -28.11
C LYS A 288 2.74 7.84 -27.56
N GLN A 289 1.88 7.65 -26.57
CA GLN A 289 1.04 8.70 -25.99
C GLN A 289 1.61 9.16 -24.66
N LYS A 290 1.43 8.35 -23.60
CA LYS A 290 1.96 8.59 -22.27
C LYS A 290 2.66 7.33 -21.77
N PRO A 291 3.94 7.10 -22.13
CA PRO A 291 4.65 5.87 -21.80
C PRO A 291 4.55 5.51 -20.32
N ILE A 292 4.35 4.23 -20.03
CA ILE A 292 4.17 3.72 -18.66
C ILE A 292 5.52 3.60 -17.98
N ALA A 293 5.75 4.43 -16.96
CA ALA A 293 7.00 4.42 -16.20
C ALA A 293 7.04 3.34 -15.11
N ALA A 294 5.87 2.94 -14.59
CA ALA A 294 5.75 1.90 -13.59
C ALA A 294 4.34 1.28 -13.56
N VAL A 295 4.25 0.12 -12.92
CA VAL A 295 3.00 -0.53 -12.53
C VAL A 295 2.90 -0.52 -11.01
N ILE A 296 1.74 -0.17 -10.47
CA ILE A 296 1.42 -0.27 -9.04
C ILE A 296 0.28 -1.27 -8.86
N ILE A 297 0.45 -2.21 -7.92
CA ILE A 297 -0.50 -3.29 -7.66
C ILE A 297 -0.39 -3.73 -6.19
N GLU A 298 -1.51 -4.07 -5.58
CA GLU A 298 -1.55 -4.75 -4.28
C GLU A 298 -1.48 -6.27 -4.49
N PRO A 299 -0.72 -7.03 -3.67
CA PRO A 299 -0.72 -8.48 -3.76
C PRO A 299 -2.09 -9.13 -3.55
N ILE A 300 -2.93 -8.52 -2.71
CA ILE A 300 -4.35 -8.83 -2.49
C ILE A 300 -5.03 -7.47 -2.34
N LEU A 301 -6.05 -7.18 -3.16
CA LEU A 301 -6.82 -5.95 -3.00
C LEU A 301 -7.53 -5.94 -1.65
N ALA A 302 -7.43 -4.83 -0.91
CA ALA A 302 -8.00 -4.73 0.43
C ALA A 302 -9.31 -3.94 0.48
N GLU A 303 -9.30 -2.68 0.01
CA GLU A 303 -10.46 -1.77 0.10
C GLU A 303 -11.54 -2.07 -0.96
N GLY A 304 -11.13 -2.52 -2.15
CA GLY A 304 -12.00 -2.73 -3.30
C GLY A 304 -11.97 -4.14 -3.87
#